data_AF-S4RB63-F1
#
_entry.id   AF-S4RB63-F1
#
_cell.length_a   1.000
_cell.length_b   1.000
_cell.length_c   1.000
_cell.angle_alpha   90.00
_cell.angle_beta   90.00
_cell.angle_gamma   90.00
#
_symmetry.space_group_name_H-M   'P 1'
#
loop_
_entity.id
_entity.type
_entity.pdbx_description
1 polymer ?
#
loop_
_entity_poly.entity_id
_entity_poly.type
_entity_poly.pdbx_seq_one_letter_code
_entity_poly.pdbx_strand_id
1 'polypeptide(L)'
;GLDGTLYDYFNGMEDLKNKKVRFVGDPEKRIQEDYLRILRYFRFYGSVAEHADAHEPQTLVAIERNAAGLAGIAGERIWVELKKTLMGNHASHLFALIYKLGVAPHIGLPCDGNVGELQRVWERSRASAPRPITLLSALLRCADDVGHLDARLRLSKDERNLAAFVVKHRGELRPDADGDDPLGSIKAFVTDARPHGEAKARASELLRYLGEAGPAVELDGWRPPAFPVSGHDLRRLGLTSGKEIGTELQRLRALWQRSGYRADKDALLASVRQG
;
A
#
# COMPACT_ATOMS: atom_id res chain seq x y z
N GLY A 1 30.50 -2.61 -31.12
CA GLY A 1 29.56 -1.78 -30.34
C GLY A 1 29.73 -2.06 -28.86
N LEU A 2 30.71 -1.39 -28.24
CA LEU A 2 30.94 -1.30 -26.78
C LEU A 2 31.72 0.00 -26.44
N ASP A 3 31.92 0.89 -27.42
CA ASP A 3 32.71 2.12 -27.33
C ASP A 3 31.89 3.33 -26.83
N GLY A 4 30.61 3.14 -26.51
CA GLY A 4 29.72 4.20 -26.06
C GLY A 4 29.16 5.07 -27.19
N THR A 5 29.32 4.67 -28.46
CA THR A 5 28.70 5.38 -29.58
C THR A 5 27.17 5.29 -29.50
N LEU A 6 26.51 6.44 -29.45
CA LEU A 6 25.07 6.57 -29.35
C LEU A 6 24.45 6.74 -30.75
N TYR A 7 23.49 5.87 -31.08
CA TYR A 7 22.70 5.95 -32.29
C TYR A 7 21.30 6.46 -31.96
N ASP A 8 21.00 7.68 -32.39
CA ASP A 8 19.71 8.33 -32.17
C ASP A 8 19.04 8.67 -33.52
N TYR A 9 18.03 7.88 -33.87
CA TYR A 9 17.31 8.02 -35.14
C TYR A 9 16.06 8.91 -35.04
N PHE A 10 15.66 9.28 -33.82
CA PHE A 10 14.37 9.93 -33.56
C PHE A 10 14.46 11.08 -32.56
N ASN A 11 15.65 11.65 -32.40
CA ASN A 11 15.90 12.81 -31.55
C ASN A 11 15.66 12.57 -30.04
N GLY A 12 15.81 11.32 -29.59
CA GLY A 12 15.59 10.93 -28.20
C GLY A 12 16.53 11.62 -27.22
N MET A 13 17.74 11.99 -27.64
CA MET A 13 18.68 12.74 -26.80
C MET A 13 18.23 14.16 -26.53
N GLU A 14 17.70 14.84 -27.55
CA GLU A 14 17.17 16.19 -27.38
C GLU A 14 15.90 16.17 -26.54
N ASP A 15 14.99 15.22 -26.79
CA ASP A 15 13.78 15.06 -25.96
C ASP A 15 14.15 14.75 -24.50
N LEU A 16 15.14 13.89 -24.25
CA LEU A 16 15.61 13.59 -22.90
C LEU A 16 16.25 14.80 -22.21
N LYS A 17 17.04 15.61 -22.93
CA LYS A 17 17.59 16.87 -22.42
C LYS A 17 16.48 17.87 -22.08
N ASN A 18 15.48 17.95 -22.94
CA ASN A 18 14.32 18.83 -22.80
C ASN A 18 13.21 18.27 -21.90
N LYS A 19 13.43 17.11 -21.26
CA LYS A 19 12.49 16.46 -20.33
C LYS A 19 11.12 16.14 -20.95
N LYS A 20 11.10 15.82 -22.25
CA LYS A 20 9.88 15.51 -23.01
C LYS A 20 9.67 14.01 -23.15
N VAL A 21 8.41 13.60 -23.05
CA VAL A 21 7.99 12.23 -23.37
C VAL A 21 7.12 12.28 -24.62
N ARG A 22 7.64 11.71 -25.70
CA ARG A 22 6.99 11.70 -27.02
C ARG A 22 6.97 10.31 -27.60
N PHE A 23 5.97 10.07 -28.44
CA PHE A 23 5.91 8.87 -29.25
C PHE A 23 6.78 9.03 -30.50
N VAL A 24 7.39 7.93 -30.93
CA VAL A 24 8.01 7.88 -32.26
C VAL A 24 6.90 7.74 -33.30
N GLY A 25 6.69 8.79 -34.09
CA GLY A 25 5.60 8.87 -35.07
C GLY A 25 4.27 9.30 -34.45
N ASP A 26 3.17 8.84 -35.03
CA ASP A 26 1.82 9.22 -34.61
C ASP A 26 1.39 8.52 -33.29
N PRO A 27 1.05 9.28 -32.22
CA PRO A 27 0.76 8.71 -30.90
C PRO A 27 -0.46 7.78 -30.91
N GLU A 28 -1.48 8.07 -31.73
CA GLU A 28 -2.69 7.25 -31.82
C GLU A 28 -2.39 5.87 -32.40
N LYS A 29 -1.69 5.80 -33.55
CA LYS A 29 -1.23 4.54 -34.14
C LYS A 29 -0.36 3.75 -33.18
N ARG A 30 0.58 4.42 -32.50
CA ARG A 30 1.43 3.74 -31.52
C ARG A 30 0.62 3.20 -30.35
N ILE A 31 -0.37 3.91 -29.83
CA ILE A 31 -1.21 3.40 -28.74
C ILE A 31 -2.04 2.20 -29.19
N GLN A 32 -2.59 2.22 -30.40
CA GLN A 32 -3.40 1.12 -30.94
C GLN A 32 -2.60 -0.18 -31.16
N GLU A 33 -1.28 -0.09 -31.41
CA GLU A 33 -0.39 -1.26 -31.46
C GLU A 33 -0.25 -1.97 -30.10
N ASP A 34 -0.23 -1.21 -28.99
CA ASP A 34 -0.19 -1.74 -27.62
C ASP A 34 -0.74 -0.69 -26.65
N TYR A 35 -1.99 -0.86 -26.21
CA TYR A 35 -2.66 0.08 -25.32
C TYR A 35 -1.94 0.28 -23.98
N LEU A 36 -1.08 -0.66 -23.55
CA LEU A 36 -0.25 -0.47 -22.35
C LEU A 36 0.70 0.73 -22.49
N ARG A 37 0.97 1.21 -23.71
CA ARG A 37 1.75 2.43 -23.94
C ARG A 37 1.13 3.68 -23.31
N ILE A 38 -0.18 3.70 -23.07
CA ILE A 38 -0.84 4.76 -22.28
C ILE A 38 -0.24 4.82 -20.87
N LEU A 39 -0.13 3.68 -20.18
CA LEU A 39 0.43 3.64 -18.83
C LEU A 39 1.94 3.86 -18.81
N ARG A 40 2.64 3.38 -19.85
CA ARG A 40 4.08 3.65 -20.02
C ARG A 40 4.35 5.14 -20.22
N TYR A 41 3.47 5.86 -20.93
CA TYR A 41 3.57 7.31 -21.06
C TYR A 41 3.56 7.98 -19.68
N PHE A 42 2.55 7.70 -18.84
CA PHE A 42 2.48 8.27 -17.48
C PHE A 42 3.71 7.91 -16.64
N ARG A 43 4.14 6.64 -16.67
CA ARG A 43 5.34 6.20 -15.95
C ARG A 43 6.57 7.00 -16.36
N PHE A 44 6.85 7.06 -17.67
CA PHE A 44 8.03 7.75 -18.16
C PHE A 44 7.93 9.25 -17.92
N TYR A 45 6.73 9.84 -18.03
CA TYR A 45 6.50 11.24 -17.71
C TYR A 45 6.90 11.53 -16.26
N GLY A 46 6.41 10.74 -15.31
CA GLY A 46 6.82 10.85 -13.90
C GLY A 46 8.30 10.55 -13.63
N SER A 47 9.01 9.93 -14.57
CA SER A 47 10.44 9.65 -14.45
C SER A 47 11.32 10.78 -14.98
N VAL A 48 10.88 11.47 -16.04
CA VAL A 48 11.73 12.44 -16.76
C VAL A 48 11.23 13.87 -16.69
N ALA A 49 9.93 14.12 -16.63
CA ALA A 49 9.39 15.47 -16.78
C ALA A 49 9.76 16.37 -15.59
N GLU A 50 10.19 17.58 -15.90
CA GLU A 50 10.49 18.60 -14.88
C GLU A 50 9.21 19.19 -14.29
N HIS A 51 8.27 19.56 -15.15
CA HIS A 51 6.97 20.11 -14.76
C HIS A 51 5.86 19.07 -14.88
N ALA A 52 4.94 19.10 -13.93
CA ALA A 52 3.85 18.15 -13.87
C ALA A 52 2.91 18.26 -15.09
N ASP A 53 2.70 19.46 -15.63
CA ASP A 53 1.63 19.79 -16.58
C ASP A 53 2.09 20.07 -18.03
N ALA A 54 3.39 19.96 -18.31
CA ALA A 54 4.00 20.16 -19.64
C ALA A 54 3.75 18.99 -20.63
N HIS A 55 2.50 18.52 -20.74
CA HIS A 55 2.11 17.45 -21.65
C HIS A 55 1.89 17.96 -23.09
N GLU A 56 2.18 17.10 -24.07
CA GLU A 56 1.85 17.40 -25.46
C GLU A 56 0.33 17.18 -25.72
N PRO A 57 -0.42 18.20 -26.18
CA PRO A 57 -1.88 18.10 -26.31
C PRO A 57 -2.35 16.94 -27.19
N GLN A 58 -1.66 16.68 -28.31
CA GLN A 58 -2.00 15.57 -29.22
C GLN A 58 -1.85 14.20 -28.55
N THR A 59 -0.87 14.05 -27.67
CA THR A 59 -0.69 12.80 -26.92
C THR A 59 -1.83 12.58 -25.93
N LEU A 60 -2.29 13.64 -25.26
CA LEU A 60 -3.43 13.52 -24.33
C LEU A 60 -4.72 13.16 -25.05
N VAL A 61 -4.99 13.78 -26.21
CA VAL A 61 -6.15 13.44 -27.06
C VAL A 61 -6.09 11.99 -27.53
N ALA A 62 -4.91 11.51 -27.94
CA ALA A 62 -4.73 10.13 -28.35
C ALA A 62 -4.96 9.15 -27.19
N ILE A 63 -4.51 9.48 -25.98
CA ILE A 63 -4.75 8.69 -24.77
C ILE A 63 -6.25 8.62 -24.46
N GLU A 64 -6.94 9.76 -24.41
CA GLU A 64 -8.36 9.84 -24.10
C GLU A 64 -9.20 9.00 -25.07
N ARG A 65 -8.97 9.15 -26.38
CA ARG A 65 -9.70 8.39 -27.42
C ARG A 65 -9.48 6.89 -27.36
N ASN A 66 -8.34 6.45 -26.84
CA ASN A 66 -7.92 5.04 -26.85
C ASN A 66 -7.93 4.39 -25.45
N ALA A 67 -8.39 5.11 -24.42
CA ALA A 67 -8.40 4.65 -23.03
C ALA A 67 -9.12 3.31 -22.86
N ALA A 68 -10.25 3.10 -23.56
CA ALA A 68 -11.04 1.88 -23.49
C ALA A 68 -10.26 0.62 -23.92
N GLY A 69 -9.25 0.76 -24.78
CA GLY A 69 -8.41 -0.37 -25.20
C GLY A 69 -7.62 -1.01 -24.06
N LEU A 70 -7.40 -0.30 -22.95
CA LEU A 70 -6.78 -0.86 -21.75
C LEU A 70 -7.61 -1.97 -21.12
N ALA A 71 -8.92 -2.04 -21.37
CA ALA A 71 -9.77 -3.14 -20.91
C ALA A 71 -9.30 -4.51 -21.45
N GLY A 72 -8.67 -4.54 -22.63
CA GLY A 72 -8.10 -5.75 -23.23
C GLY A 72 -6.70 -6.13 -22.69
N ILE A 73 -6.09 -5.31 -21.84
CA ILE A 73 -4.75 -5.56 -21.30
C ILE A 73 -4.81 -6.34 -19.99
N ALA A 74 -3.97 -7.36 -19.88
CA ALA A 74 -3.82 -8.19 -18.68
C ALA A 74 -3.57 -7.33 -17.43
N GLY A 75 -4.26 -7.67 -16.34
CA GLY A 75 -4.23 -6.91 -15.08
C GLY A 75 -2.84 -6.78 -14.48
N GLU A 76 -2.04 -7.84 -14.56
CA GLU A 76 -0.67 -7.91 -14.05
C GLU A 76 0.23 -6.90 -14.77
N ARG A 77 0.06 -6.75 -16.10
CA ARG A 77 0.82 -5.78 -16.90
C ARG A 77 0.45 -4.36 -16.52
N ILE A 78 -0.83 -4.08 -16.30
CA ILE A 78 -1.31 -2.78 -15.81
C ILE A 78 -0.72 -2.50 -14.44
N TRP A 79 -0.79 -3.47 -13.52
CA TRP A 79 -0.32 -3.28 -12.16
C TRP A 79 1.18 -2.97 -12.08
N VAL A 80 1.99 -3.63 -12.92
CA VAL A 80 3.42 -3.32 -13.03
C VAL A 80 3.68 -1.87 -13.42
N GLU A 81 2.91 -1.31 -14.36
CA GLU A 81 3.08 0.09 -14.77
C GLU A 81 2.56 1.06 -13.70
N LEU A 82 1.39 0.80 -13.10
CA LEU A 82 0.83 1.63 -12.03
C LEU A 82 1.76 1.71 -10.81
N LYS A 83 2.38 0.59 -10.40
CA LYS A 83 3.37 0.59 -9.32
C LYS A 83 4.52 1.54 -9.61
N LYS A 84 5.05 1.52 -10.83
CA LYS A 84 6.17 2.39 -11.20
C LYS A 84 5.75 3.85 -11.29
N THR A 85 4.54 4.13 -11.78
CA THR A 85 4.00 5.50 -11.81
C THR A 85 3.81 6.07 -10.41
N LEU A 86 3.28 5.27 -9.46
CA LEU A 86 3.09 5.69 -8.06
C LEU A 86 4.40 6.03 -7.35
N MET A 87 5.48 5.32 -7.69
CA MET A 87 6.82 5.56 -7.13
C MET A 87 7.61 6.63 -7.89
N GLY A 88 7.07 7.17 -8.98
CA GLY A 88 7.68 8.24 -9.76
C GLY A 88 7.42 9.63 -9.19
N ASN A 89 8.01 10.64 -9.84
CA ASN A 89 7.66 12.03 -9.57
C ASN A 89 6.26 12.33 -10.09
N HIS A 90 5.65 13.38 -9.56
CA HIS A 90 4.34 13.89 -10.00
C HIS A 90 3.20 12.86 -9.96
N ALA A 91 3.33 11.78 -9.17
CA ALA A 91 2.34 10.71 -9.18
C ALA A 91 0.93 11.19 -8.83
N SER A 92 0.80 12.14 -7.89
CA SER A 92 -0.48 12.77 -7.55
C SER A 92 -1.14 13.43 -8.77
N HIS A 93 -0.39 14.23 -9.52
CA HIS A 93 -0.84 14.87 -10.77
C HIS A 93 -1.18 13.85 -11.86
N LEU A 94 -0.32 12.85 -12.06
CA LEU A 94 -0.54 11.83 -13.10
C LEU A 94 -1.80 11.01 -12.84
N PHE A 95 -2.10 10.69 -11.60
CA PHE A 95 -3.37 10.03 -11.26
C PHE A 95 -4.56 10.96 -11.45
N ALA A 96 -4.46 12.25 -11.10
CA ALA A 96 -5.52 13.21 -11.44
C ALA A 96 -5.78 13.25 -12.96
N LEU A 97 -4.72 13.19 -13.77
CA LEU A 97 -4.82 13.15 -15.22
C LEU A 97 -5.40 11.82 -15.75
N ILE A 98 -5.06 10.67 -15.15
CA ILE A 98 -5.67 9.36 -15.44
C ILE A 98 -7.19 9.41 -15.25
N TYR A 99 -7.68 10.08 -14.20
CA TYR A 99 -9.11 10.28 -13.99
C TYR A 99 -9.71 11.24 -15.02
N LYS A 100 -9.05 12.38 -15.27
CA LYS A 100 -9.51 13.39 -16.24
C LYS A 100 -9.67 12.82 -17.66
N LEU A 101 -8.78 11.93 -18.07
CA LEU A 101 -8.77 11.32 -19.42
C LEU A 101 -9.62 10.04 -19.52
N GLY A 102 -10.41 9.71 -18.48
CA GLY A 102 -11.27 8.52 -18.49
C GLY A 102 -10.52 7.18 -18.49
N VAL A 103 -9.24 7.16 -18.08
CA VAL A 103 -8.43 5.94 -18.07
C VAL A 103 -8.76 5.05 -16.86
N ALA A 104 -9.04 5.66 -15.70
CA ALA A 104 -9.26 4.98 -14.42
C ALA A 104 -10.20 3.75 -14.48
N PRO A 105 -11.41 3.82 -15.10
CA PRO A 105 -12.35 2.70 -15.12
C PRO A 105 -11.82 1.46 -15.85
N HIS A 106 -10.92 1.62 -16.82
CA HIS A 106 -10.40 0.52 -17.64
C HIS A 106 -9.24 -0.24 -16.98
N ILE A 107 -8.69 0.31 -15.90
CA ILE A 107 -7.50 -0.20 -15.18
C ILE A 107 -7.82 -0.59 -13.74
N GLY A 108 -9.09 -0.76 -13.39
CA GLY A 108 -9.52 -1.29 -12.09
C GLY A 108 -9.58 -0.27 -10.96
N LEU A 109 -9.47 1.02 -11.27
CA LEU A 109 -9.66 2.08 -10.30
C LEU A 109 -11.16 2.44 -10.23
N PRO A 110 -11.67 2.80 -9.05
CA PRO A 110 -13.06 3.26 -8.91
C PRO A 110 -13.27 4.55 -9.70
N CYS A 111 -14.42 4.72 -10.36
CA CYS A 111 -14.74 5.88 -11.19
C CYS A 111 -14.70 7.20 -10.40
N ASP A 112 -15.04 7.16 -9.12
CA ASP A 112 -15.11 8.30 -8.20
C ASP A 112 -13.97 8.27 -7.16
N GLY A 113 -12.83 7.66 -7.51
CA GLY A 113 -11.71 7.51 -6.60
C GLY A 113 -11.21 8.83 -6.02
N ASN A 114 -10.74 8.77 -4.77
CA ASN A 114 -10.42 9.97 -3.99
C ASN A 114 -9.03 10.53 -4.34
N VAL A 115 -8.93 11.20 -5.49
CA VAL A 115 -7.68 11.82 -5.98
C VAL A 115 -7.11 12.85 -4.99
N GLY A 116 -7.98 13.60 -4.30
CA GLY A 116 -7.55 14.57 -3.29
C GLY A 116 -6.86 13.90 -2.09
N GLU A 117 -7.36 12.73 -1.64
CA GLU A 117 -6.67 11.95 -0.61
C GLU A 117 -5.38 11.34 -1.12
N LEU A 118 -5.33 10.84 -2.37
CA LEU A 118 -4.07 10.37 -2.96
C LEU A 118 -3.01 11.46 -2.97
N GLN A 119 -3.38 12.70 -3.33
CA GLN A 119 -2.47 13.83 -3.29
C GLN A 119 -1.94 14.07 -1.87
N ARG A 120 -2.82 14.16 -0.86
CA ARG A 120 -2.41 14.38 0.54
C ARG A 120 -1.52 13.26 1.06
N VAL A 121 -1.86 12.01 0.77
CA VAL A 121 -1.07 10.82 1.15
C VAL A 121 0.30 10.88 0.47
N TRP A 122 0.33 11.12 -0.83
CA TRP A 122 1.58 11.19 -1.59
C TRP A 122 2.51 12.26 -1.04
N GLU A 123 2.00 13.46 -0.73
CA GLU A 123 2.78 14.56 -0.13
C GLU A 123 3.29 14.23 1.28
N ARG A 124 2.42 13.76 2.19
CA ARG A 124 2.80 13.51 3.60
C ARG A 124 3.67 12.27 3.80
N SER A 125 3.65 11.32 2.87
CA SER A 125 4.38 10.05 2.98
C SER A 125 5.71 10.01 2.22
N ARG A 126 6.11 11.10 1.55
CA ARG A 126 7.36 11.13 0.74
C ARG A 126 8.60 10.72 1.54
N ALA A 127 8.67 11.11 2.81
CA ALA A 127 9.81 10.83 3.68
C ALA A 127 9.89 9.36 4.12
N SER A 128 8.79 8.61 4.05
CA SER A 128 8.70 7.24 4.60
C SER A 128 8.62 6.14 3.54
N ALA A 129 8.62 6.51 2.26
CA ALA A 129 8.64 5.62 1.09
C ALA A 129 7.63 4.45 1.21
N PRO A 130 6.32 4.73 1.31
CA PRO A 130 5.30 3.70 1.41
C PRO A 130 5.29 2.78 0.19
N ARG A 131 4.74 1.59 0.36
CA ARG A 131 4.51 0.68 -0.77
C ARG A 131 3.51 1.29 -1.77
N PRO A 132 3.58 0.92 -3.06
CA PRO A 132 2.62 1.42 -4.05
C PRO A 132 1.16 1.16 -3.69
N ILE A 133 0.84 -0.03 -3.18
CA ILE A 133 -0.53 -0.37 -2.80
C ILE A 133 -1.04 0.47 -1.60
N THR A 134 -0.14 0.91 -0.72
CA THR A 134 -0.46 1.82 0.39
C THR A 134 -0.88 3.18 -0.16
N LEU A 135 -0.15 3.73 -1.14
CA LEU A 135 -0.53 4.96 -1.83
C LEU A 135 -1.85 4.80 -2.57
N LEU A 136 -1.99 3.73 -3.37
CA LEU A 136 -3.18 3.49 -4.18
C LEU A 136 -4.46 3.33 -3.33
N SER A 137 -4.33 2.81 -2.10
CA SER A 137 -5.44 2.68 -1.14
C SER A 137 -6.10 4.02 -0.81
N ALA A 138 -5.41 5.16 -1.04
CA ALA A 138 -5.98 6.49 -0.91
C ALA A 138 -7.15 6.74 -1.87
N LEU A 139 -7.15 6.11 -3.04
CA LEU A 139 -8.23 6.22 -4.03
C LEU A 139 -9.48 5.42 -3.65
N LEU A 140 -9.32 4.38 -2.81
CA LEU A 140 -10.37 3.44 -2.46
C LEU A 140 -11.18 3.98 -1.29
N ARG A 141 -12.51 3.77 -1.28
CA ARG A 141 -13.43 4.23 -0.24
C ARG A 141 -13.82 3.11 0.71
N CYS A 142 -14.04 1.90 0.19
CA CYS A 142 -14.54 0.77 0.96
C CYS A 142 -13.88 -0.56 0.57
N ALA A 143 -14.29 -1.65 1.25
CA ALA A 143 -13.78 -2.99 0.97
C ALA A 143 -14.15 -3.50 -0.44
N ASP A 144 -15.29 -3.06 -0.99
CA ASP A 144 -15.72 -3.48 -2.33
C ASP A 144 -14.78 -2.94 -3.41
N ASP A 145 -14.29 -1.70 -3.26
CA ASP A 145 -13.28 -1.14 -4.16
C ASP A 145 -12.00 -1.98 -4.17
N VAL A 146 -11.58 -2.49 -3.01
CA VAL A 146 -10.42 -3.39 -2.92
C VAL A 146 -10.69 -4.70 -3.66
N GLY A 147 -11.90 -5.25 -3.54
CA GLY A 147 -12.33 -6.45 -4.26
C GLY A 147 -12.33 -6.27 -5.77
N HIS A 148 -12.88 -5.16 -6.27
CA HIS A 148 -12.89 -4.82 -7.69
C HIS A 148 -11.48 -4.59 -8.24
N LEU A 149 -10.64 -3.87 -7.48
CA LEU A 149 -9.24 -3.63 -7.84
C LEU A 149 -8.47 -4.96 -7.98
N ASP A 150 -8.59 -5.86 -7.00
CA ASP A 150 -7.95 -7.17 -7.03
C ASP A 150 -8.43 -8.03 -8.21
N ALA A 151 -9.75 -8.06 -8.44
CA ALA A 151 -10.31 -8.81 -9.56
C ALA A 151 -9.75 -8.34 -10.91
N ARG A 152 -9.48 -7.04 -11.06
CA ARG A 152 -8.99 -6.45 -12.31
C ARG A 152 -7.47 -6.51 -12.46
N LEU A 153 -6.71 -6.33 -11.37
CA LEU A 153 -5.25 -6.19 -11.39
C LEU A 153 -4.50 -7.47 -10.99
N ARG A 154 -5.20 -8.47 -10.45
CA ARG A 154 -4.62 -9.72 -9.94
C ARG A 154 -3.53 -9.44 -8.91
N LEU A 155 -3.91 -8.79 -7.81
CA LEU A 155 -2.97 -8.40 -6.77
C LEU A 155 -2.42 -9.64 -6.07
N SER A 156 -1.21 -9.54 -5.52
CA SER A 156 -0.75 -10.56 -4.58
C SER A 156 -1.63 -10.58 -3.33
N LYS A 157 -1.69 -11.73 -2.65
CA LYS A 157 -2.43 -11.88 -1.38
C LYS A 157 -2.02 -10.81 -0.36
N ASP A 158 -0.73 -10.52 -0.30
CA ASP A 158 -0.17 -9.51 0.60
C ASP A 158 -0.61 -8.09 0.23
N GLU A 159 -0.54 -7.69 -1.06
CA GLU A 159 -1.01 -6.38 -1.52
C GLU A 159 -2.51 -6.19 -1.24
N ARG A 160 -3.35 -7.18 -1.56
CA ARG A 160 -4.79 -7.13 -1.30
C ARG A 160 -5.12 -6.98 0.19
N ASN A 161 -4.44 -7.78 1.03
CA ASN A 161 -4.65 -7.72 2.48
C ASN A 161 -4.19 -6.37 3.06
N LEU A 162 -3.11 -5.81 2.54
CA LEU A 162 -2.62 -4.50 2.93
C LEU A 162 -3.61 -3.39 2.52
N ALA A 163 -4.12 -3.41 1.29
CA ALA A 163 -5.12 -2.44 0.84
C ALA A 163 -6.38 -2.48 1.70
N ALA A 164 -6.92 -3.68 1.95
CA ALA A 164 -8.07 -3.87 2.82
C ALA A 164 -7.81 -3.36 4.24
N PHE A 165 -6.61 -3.61 4.77
CA PHE A 165 -6.22 -3.13 6.10
C PHE A 165 -6.18 -1.61 6.17
N VAL A 166 -5.52 -0.94 5.22
CA VAL A 166 -5.42 0.53 5.19
C VAL A 166 -6.81 1.17 5.06
N VAL A 167 -7.63 0.70 4.12
CA VAL A 167 -8.99 1.22 3.91
C VAL A 167 -9.84 1.09 5.18
N LYS A 168 -9.75 -0.06 5.86
CA LYS A 168 -10.49 -0.32 7.10
C LYS A 168 -10.03 0.55 8.27
N HIS A 169 -8.72 0.72 8.45
CA HIS A 169 -8.17 1.24 9.71
C HIS A 169 -7.67 2.69 9.66
N ARG A 170 -7.54 3.32 8.49
CA ARG A 170 -7.04 4.71 8.33
C ARG A 170 -7.82 5.81 9.06
N GLY A 171 -9.07 5.52 9.45
CA GLY A 171 -9.90 6.44 10.24
C GLY A 171 -9.72 6.28 11.75
N GLU A 172 -9.39 5.06 12.21
CA GLU A 172 -9.54 4.67 13.62
C GLU A 172 -8.19 4.38 14.30
N LEU A 173 -7.28 3.71 13.60
CA LEU A 173 -6.00 3.25 14.16
C LEU A 173 -4.92 4.31 13.90
N ARG A 174 -4.83 5.29 14.81
CA ARG A 174 -3.91 6.42 14.73
C ARG A 174 -3.07 6.53 16.01
N PRO A 175 -1.88 7.15 15.95
CA PRO A 175 -1.15 7.51 17.16
C PRO A 175 -1.96 8.44 18.05
N ASP A 176 -1.90 8.22 19.35
CA ASP A 176 -2.47 9.12 20.35
C ASP A 176 -1.43 10.20 20.70
N ALA A 177 -1.48 11.34 20.00
CA ALA A 177 -0.46 12.39 20.12
C ALA A 177 -0.43 13.02 21.53
N ASP A 178 -1.54 12.96 22.27
CA ASP A 178 -1.69 13.58 23.59
C ASP A 178 -1.47 12.58 24.75
N GLY A 179 -1.27 11.29 24.43
CA GLY A 179 -1.09 10.21 25.41
C GLY A 179 0.37 9.92 25.77
N ASP A 180 0.57 9.28 26.93
CA ASP A 180 1.91 8.89 27.44
C ASP A 180 2.60 7.81 26.57
N ASP A 181 1.86 7.04 25.79
CA ASP A 181 2.37 6.07 24.79
C ASP A 181 1.60 6.22 23.47
N PRO A 182 2.06 7.11 22.56
CA PRO A 182 1.36 7.38 21.30
C PRO A 182 1.11 6.16 20.43
N LEU A 183 1.96 5.12 20.54
CA LEU A 183 1.80 3.88 19.79
C LEU A 183 1.07 2.77 20.57
N GLY A 184 0.59 3.03 21.79
CA GLY A 184 0.04 2.01 22.68
C GLY A 184 -1.11 1.22 22.04
N SER A 185 -2.09 1.91 21.44
CA SER A 185 -3.24 1.28 20.76
C SER A 185 -2.81 0.43 19.56
N ILE A 186 -1.79 0.87 18.81
CA ILE A 186 -1.25 0.20 17.63
C ILE A 186 -0.42 -1.02 18.04
N LYS A 187 0.43 -0.88 19.05
CA LYS A 187 1.20 -1.98 19.64
C LYS A 187 0.27 -3.05 20.22
N ALA A 188 -0.82 -2.64 20.88
CA ALA A 188 -1.85 -3.55 21.36
C ALA A 188 -2.51 -4.32 20.20
N PHE A 189 -2.96 -3.60 19.17
CA PHE A 189 -3.51 -4.19 17.96
C PHE A 189 -2.58 -5.24 17.32
N VAL A 190 -1.29 -4.93 17.18
CA VAL A 190 -0.29 -5.85 16.60
C VAL A 190 -0.03 -7.06 17.51
N THR A 191 -0.03 -6.86 18.82
CA THR A 191 0.18 -7.94 19.81
C THR A 191 -1.01 -8.89 19.86
N ASP A 192 -2.22 -8.41 19.57
CA ASP A 192 -3.43 -9.23 19.56
C ASP A 192 -3.61 -9.98 18.23
N ALA A 193 -3.12 -9.39 17.14
CA ALA A 193 -3.20 -9.97 15.82
C ALA A 193 -2.20 -11.13 15.62
N ARG A 194 -2.65 -12.19 14.93
CA ARG A 194 -1.81 -13.32 14.50
C ARG A 194 -1.91 -13.48 12.98
N PRO A 195 -0.80 -13.69 12.25
CA PRO A 195 0.59 -13.64 12.69
C PRO A 195 1.08 -12.20 12.99
N HIS A 196 1.89 -12.02 14.04
CA HIS A 196 2.38 -10.68 14.44
C HIS A 196 3.18 -9.97 13.36
N GLY A 197 4.02 -10.70 12.61
CA GLY A 197 4.88 -10.10 11.58
C GLY A 197 4.08 -9.40 10.49
N GLU A 198 3.03 -10.04 9.99
CA GLU A 198 2.14 -9.45 8.98
C GLU A 198 1.33 -8.28 9.55
N ALA A 199 0.82 -8.42 10.77
CA ALA A 199 0.07 -7.35 11.43
C ALA A 199 0.94 -6.10 11.65
N LYS A 200 2.19 -6.30 12.10
CA LYS A 200 3.16 -5.24 12.27
C LYS A 200 3.47 -4.54 10.96
N ALA A 201 3.78 -5.31 9.91
CA ALA A 201 4.09 -4.75 8.59
C ALA A 201 2.93 -3.89 8.04
N ARG A 202 1.67 -4.34 8.20
CA ARG A 202 0.50 -3.57 7.78
C ARG A 202 0.26 -2.33 8.64
N ALA A 203 0.46 -2.42 9.96
CA ALA A 203 0.37 -1.27 10.86
C ALA A 203 1.46 -0.22 10.55
N SER A 204 2.68 -0.64 10.25
CA SER A 204 3.75 0.26 9.80
C SER A 204 3.39 0.96 8.50
N GLU A 205 2.86 0.24 7.50
CA GLU A 205 2.38 0.85 6.26
C GLU A 205 1.21 1.81 6.48
N LEU A 206 0.32 1.52 7.42
CA LEU A 206 -0.75 2.45 7.79
C LEU A 206 -0.19 3.74 8.41
N LEU A 207 0.82 3.64 9.27
CA LEU A 207 1.51 4.83 9.80
C LEU A 207 2.16 5.65 8.68
N ARG A 208 2.80 4.99 7.70
CA ARG A 208 3.32 5.67 6.50
C ARG A 208 2.22 6.36 5.70
N TYR A 209 1.07 5.72 5.52
CA TYR A 209 -0.11 6.30 4.88
C TYR A 209 -0.60 7.58 5.59
N LEU A 210 -0.53 7.59 6.93
CA LEU A 210 -0.94 8.73 7.75
C LEU A 210 0.09 9.87 7.77
N GLY A 211 1.31 9.64 7.27
CA GLY A 211 2.42 10.61 7.35
C GLY A 211 3.28 10.47 8.60
N GLU A 212 3.05 9.43 9.39
CA GLU A 212 3.70 9.18 10.69
C GLU A 212 5.03 8.43 10.51
N ALA A 213 6.02 9.09 9.90
CA ALA A 213 7.30 8.46 9.55
C ALA A 213 8.09 7.99 10.78
N GLY A 214 8.19 8.81 11.82
CA GLY A 214 8.87 8.46 13.08
C GLY A 214 8.23 7.26 13.78
N PRO A 215 6.90 7.31 14.06
CA PRO A 215 6.19 6.19 14.65
C PRO A 215 6.25 4.89 13.80
N ALA A 216 6.26 4.99 12.47
CA ALA A 216 6.45 3.83 11.60
C ALA A 216 7.82 3.16 11.81
N VAL A 217 8.89 3.96 11.93
CA VAL A 217 10.26 3.45 12.19
C VAL A 217 10.34 2.82 13.58
N GLU A 218 9.73 3.44 14.60
CA GLU A 218 9.66 2.87 15.95
C GLU A 218 8.97 1.50 15.94
N LEU A 219 7.82 1.40 15.26
CA LEU A 219 7.07 0.15 15.16
C LEU A 219 7.85 -0.94 14.39
N ASP A 220 8.59 -0.57 13.35
CA ASP A 220 9.44 -1.50 12.61
C ASP A 220 10.56 -2.08 13.48
N GLY A 221 11.18 -1.27 14.33
CA GLY A 221 12.20 -1.70 15.30
C GLY A 221 11.65 -2.48 16.49
N TRP A 222 10.37 -2.29 16.81
CA TRP A 222 9.72 -2.94 17.94
C TRP A 222 9.44 -4.43 17.67
N ARG A 223 9.62 -5.23 18.73
CA ARG A 223 9.31 -6.67 18.76
C ARG A 223 8.08 -6.90 19.62
N PRO A 224 6.97 -7.38 19.03
CA PRO A 224 5.79 -7.75 19.79
C PRO A 224 6.16 -8.77 20.86
N PRO A 225 5.79 -8.55 22.13
CA PRO A 225 6.11 -9.49 23.19
C PRO A 225 5.44 -10.83 22.91
N ALA A 226 6.11 -11.93 23.24
CA ALA A 226 5.53 -13.26 23.11
C ALA A 226 4.64 -13.54 24.33
N PHE A 227 3.43 -14.05 24.09
CA PHE A 227 2.59 -14.51 25.19
C PHE A 227 3.34 -15.59 25.99
N PRO A 228 3.59 -15.39 27.29
CA PRO A 228 4.60 -16.16 28.02
C PRO A 228 4.08 -17.54 28.46
N VAL A 229 2.78 -17.81 28.39
CA VAL A 229 2.16 -19.07 28.84
C VAL A 229 1.85 -20.00 27.66
N SER A 230 2.20 -21.28 27.80
CA SER A 230 1.90 -22.34 26.84
C SER A 230 0.86 -23.32 27.39
N GLY A 231 0.26 -24.13 26.51
CA GLY A 231 -0.64 -25.21 26.94
C GLY A 231 0.07 -26.27 27.80
N HIS A 232 1.39 -26.43 27.65
CA HIS A 232 2.19 -27.33 28.49
C HIS A 232 2.30 -26.83 29.94
N ASP A 233 2.40 -25.52 30.12
CA ASP A 233 2.40 -24.92 31.47
C ASP A 233 1.07 -25.21 32.20
N LEU A 234 -0.06 -25.14 31.48
CA LEU A 234 -1.38 -25.48 32.05
C LEU A 234 -1.54 -26.97 32.33
N ARG A 235 -0.97 -27.85 31.49
CA ARG A 235 -0.95 -29.30 31.77
C ARG A 235 -0.20 -29.64 33.05
N ARG A 236 0.91 -28.95 33.32
CA ARG A 236 1.67 -29.09 34.58
C ARG A 236 0.87 -28.63 35.81
N LEU A 237 -0.13 -27.77 35.63
CA LEU A 237 -1.06 -27.36 36.67
C LEU A 237 -2.26 -28.29 36.83
N GLY A 238 -2.33 -29.39 36.06
CA GLY A 238 -3.37 -30.42 36.19
C GLY A 238 -4.50 -30.34 35.17
N LEU A 239 -4.51 -29.36 34.24
CA LEU A 239 -5.50 -29.31 33.17
C LEU A 239 -5.19 -30.39 32.12
N THR A 240 -6.13 -31.30 31.88
CA THR A 240 -5.93 -32.44 30.97
C THR A 240 -6.72 -32.32 29.67
N SER A 241 -7.85 -31.59 29.67
CA SER A 241 -8.70 -31.40 28.49
C SER A 241 -8.17 -30.30 27.57
N GLY A 242 -8.06 -30.60 26.27
CA GLY A 242 -7.64 -29.62 25.25
C GLY A 242 -8.58 -28.41 25.15
N LYS A 243 -9.88 -28.61 25.38
CA LYS A 243 -10.89 -27.53 25.37
C LYS A 243 -10.70 -26.59 26.56
N GLU A 244 -10.47 -27.14 27.75
CA GLU A 244 -10.23 -26.35 28.98
C GLU A 244 -8.92 -25.56 28.87
N ILE A 245 -7.84 -26.19 28.40
CA ILE A 245 -6.56 -25.51 28.13
C ILE A 245 -6.76 -24.36 27.14
N GLY A 246 -7.53 -24.57 26.08
CA GLY A 246 -7.83 -23.52 25.09
C GLY A 246 -8.55 -22.33 25.71
N THR A 247 -9.63 -22.57 26.45
CA THR A 247 -10.40 -21.54 27.16
C THR A 247 -9.54 -20.77 28.15
N GLU A 248 -8.71 -21.49 28.92
CA GLU A 248 -7.88 -20.89 29.95
C GLU A 248 -6.72 -20.06 29.35
N LEU A 249 -6.11 -20.52 28.25
CA LEU A 249 -5.15 -19.71 27.49
C LEU A 249 -5.80 -18.41 26.97
N GLN A 250 -7.06 -18.43 26.55
CA GLN A 250 -7.76 -17.20 26.14
C GLN A 250 -7.99 -16.26 27.33
N ARG A 251 -8.41 -16.79 28.49
CA ARG A 251 -8.57 -16.00 29.72
C ARG A 251 -7.25 -15.34 30.14
N LEU A 252 -6.15 -16.10 30.13
CA LEU A 252 -4.82 -15.60 30.47
C LEU A 252 -4.30 -14.58 29.45
N ARG A 253 -4.60 -14.73 28.16
CA ARG A 253 -4.30 -13.71 27.14
C ARG A 253 -5.03 -12.41 27.44
N ALA A 254 -6.31 -12.47 27.80
CA ALA A 254 -7.07 -11.28 28.20
C ALA A 254 -6.49 -10.61 29.47
N LEU A 255 -6.03 -11.40 30.46
CA LEU A 255 -5.35 -10.85 31.64
C LEU A 255 -4.02 -10.18 31.27
N TRP A 256 -3.24 -10.82 30.39
CA TRP A 256 -1.97 -10.30 29.91
C TRP A 256 -2.15 -9.00 29.11
N GLN A 257 -3.17 -8.92 28.25
CA GLN A 257 -3.58 -7.70 27.55
C GLN A 257 -3.94 -6.58 28.53
N ARG A 258 -4.77 -6.85 29.54
CA ARG A 258 -5.13 -5.86 30.59
C ARG A 258 -3.93 -5.36 31.38
N SER A 259 -2.86 -6.16 31.49
CA SER A 259 -1.61 -5.74 32.12
C SER A 259 -0.70 -4.87 31.22
N GLY A 260 -1.15 -4.50 30.02
CA GLY A 260 -0.32 -3.83 29.02
C GLY A 260 0.83 -4.73 28.53
N TYR A 261 0.58 -6.05 28.46
CA TYR A 261 1.56 -7.07 28.06
C TYR A 261 2.80 -7.18 28.98
N ARG A 262 2.72 -6.67 30.22
CA ARG A 262 3.83 -6.68 31.18
C ARG A 262 3.84 -7.88 32.12
N ALA A 263 2.69 -8.54 32.35
CA ALA A 263 2.62 -9.69 33.23
C ALA A 263 3.49 -10.85 32.70
N ASP A 264 4.35 -11.38 33.57
CA ASP A 264 5.19 -12.52 33.25
C ASP A 264 4.43 -13.85 33.39
N LYS A 265 5.12 -14.95 33.09
CA LYS A 265 4.55 -16.30 33.16
C LYS A 265 4.01 -16.60 34.56
N ASP A 266 4.76 -16.26 35.60
CA ASP A 266 4.44 -16.66 36.97
C ASP A 266 3.23 -15.90 37.50
N ALA A 267 3.14 -14.60 37.23
CA ALA A 267 1.98 -13.78 37.55
C ALA A 267 0.70 -14.30 36.86
N LEU A 268 0.81 -14.70 35.59
CA LEU A 268 -0.31 -15.25 34.83
C LEU A 268 -0.75 -16.62 35.38
N LEU A 269 0.20 -17.53 35.62
CA LEU A 269 -0.10 -18.88 36.13
C LEU A 269 -0.63 -18.85 37.57
N ALA A 270 -0.21 -17.88 38.40
CA ALA A 270 -0.75 -17.70 39.75
C ALA A 270 -2.28 -17.44 39.72
N SER A 271 -2.76 -16.72 38.71
CA SER A 271 -4.20 -16.44 38.54
C SER A 271 -5.03 -17.67 38.14
N VAL A 272 -4.40 -18.78 37.73
CA VAL A 272 -5.06 -20.06 37.45
C VAL A 272 -5.29 -20.85 38.73
N ARG A 273 -4.42 -20.68 39.74
CA ARG A 273 -4.50 -21.39 41.03
C ARG A 273 -5.53 -20.79 41.99
N GLN A 274 -6.04 -19.60 41.69
CA GLN A 274 -6.95 -18.82 42.55
C GLN A 274 -8.41 -18.85 42.08
N GLY A 275 -8.72 -19.51 40.96
CA GLY A 275 -10.08 -19.68 40.42
C GLY A 275 -10.42 -21.15 40.27
#